data_AF-D2W5R4-F1
#
_entry.id   AF-D2W5R4-F1
#
_cell.length_a   1.000
_cell.length_b   1.000
_cell.length_c   1.000
_cell.angle_alpha   90.00
_cell.angle_beta   90.00
_cell.angle_gamma   90.00
#
_symmetry.space_group_name_H-M   'P 1'
#
loop_
_entity.id
_entity.type
_entity.pdbx_description
1 polymer ?
#
loop_
_entity_poly.entity_id
_entity_poly.type
_entity_poly.pdbx_seq_one_letter_code
_entity_poly.pdbx_strand_id
1 'polypeptide(L)'
;GFNVTMMAYGQTGAGKTYTMIGSLDKEELFGLIPRTAKEMFEIIRSGDENIEYKIGCSFLEIYNEKINDLFDKEKRDLTIIDSPKRGVYVDRLTEEYVTTEDEMLDIIKIGNNNRLSLSTRTNQDPAQSHSIFIIRVESLSKDSSSNQSTILYMDFK
;
A
#
# COMPACT_ATOMS: atom_id res chain seq x y z
N GLY A 1 -9.20 -12.23 -8.80
CA GLY A 1 -8.12 -12.80 -7.97
C GLY A 1 -8.65 -13.09 -6.59
N PHE A 2 -7.78 -13.30 -5.61
CA PHE A 2 -8.16 -13.42 -4.19
C PHE A 2 -7.63 -12.24 -3.39
N ASN A 3 -8.32 -11.88 -2.31
CA ASN A 3 -7.85 -10.86 -1.38
C ASN A 3 -6.85 -11.48 -0.40
N VAL A 4 -5.76 -10.76 -0.11
CA VAL A 4 -4.68 -11.22 0.76
C VAL A 4 -4.35 -10.12 1.77
N THR A 5 -4.14 -10.52 3.03
CA THR A 5 -3.66 -9.62 4.08
C THR A 5 -2.39 -10.16 4.68
N MET A 6 -1.35 -9.33 4.73
CA MET A 6 -0.06 -9.60 5.33
C MET A 6 0.13 -8.65 6.50
N MET A 7 0.47 -9.19 7.68
CA MET A 7 0.60 -8.41 8.91
C MET A 7 1.99 -8.59 9.50
N ALA A 8 2.64 -7.48 9.86
CA ALA A 8 3.84 -7.47 10.69
C ALA A 8 3.45 -7.01 12.09
N TYR A 9 3.71 -7.85 13.09
CA TYR A 9 3.38 -7.60 14.49
C TYR A 9 4.57 -7.92 15.38
N GLY A 10 4.73 -7.16 16.46
CA GLY A 10 5.83 -7.28 17.40
C GLY A 10 6.08 -5.97 18.14
N GLN A 11 6.94 -5.97 19.14
CA GLN A 11 7.28 -4.75 19.90
C GLN A 11 7.94 -3.67 19.03
N THR A 12 7.98 -2.43 19.52
CA THR A 12 8.78 -1.36 18.90
C THR A 12 10.25 -1.77 18.82
N GLY A 13 10.87 -1.54 17.66
CA GLY A 13 12.25 -1.96 17.38
C GLY A 13 12.41 -3.42 16.92
N ALA A 14 11.34 -4.22 16.85
CA ALA A 14 11.41 -5.62 16.37
C ALA A 14 11.64 -5.79 14.85
N GLY A 15 11.78 -4.69 14.11
CA GLY A 15 12.08 -4.73 12.67
C GLY A 15 10.87 -4.81 11.72
N LYS A 16 9.64 -4.60 12.19
CA LYS A 16 8.41 -4.70 11.36
C LYS A 16 8.45 -3.88 10.06
N THR A 17 8.76 -2.59 10.16
CA THR A 17 8.89 -1.70 9.00
C THR A 17 10.05 -2.13 8.08
N TYR A 18 11.14 -2.64 8.66
CA TYR A 18 12.27 -3.17 7.89
C TYR A 18 11.89 -4.45 7.12
N THR A 19 11.09 -5.34 7.73
CA THR A 19 10.58 -6.54 7.04
C THR A 19 9.58 -6.18 5.94
N MET A 20 8.68 -5.21 6.18
CA MET A 20 7.65 -4.83 5.22
C MET A 20 8.20 -4.01 4.04
N ILE A 21 9.00 -2.96 4.31
CA ILE A 21 9.50 -2.03 3.29
C ILE A 21 11.01 -2.22 3.08
N GLY A 22 11.77 -2.34 4.16
CA GLY A 22 13.24 -2.40 4.10
C GLY A 22 13.87 -1.04 3.79
N SER A 23 15.08 -1.04 3.24
CA SER A 23 15.68 0.16 2.64
C SER A 23 15.44 0.14 1.13
N LEU A 24 14.91 1.23 0.60
CA LEU A 24 14.60 1.38 -0.82
C LEU A 24 15.78 1.94 -1.63
N ASP A 25 16.96 2.07 -1.00
CA ASP A 25 18.19 2.56 -1.63
C ASP A 25 18.98 1.44 -2.33
N LYS A 26 18.82 0.20 -1.85
CA LYS A 26 19.49 -0.99 -2.39
C LYS A 26 18.54 -2.16 -2.45
N GLU A 27 18.47 -2.81 -3.60
CA GLU A 27 17.59 -3.96 -3.85
C GLU A 27 17.82 -5.13 -2.87
N GLU A 28 19.07 -5.34 -2.44
CA GLU A 28 19.43 -6.36 -1.45
C GLU A 28 18.71 -6.17 -0.10
N LEU A 29 18.34 -4.92 0.23
CA LEU A 29 17.68 -4.54 1.48
C LEU A 29 16.16 -4.35 1.33
N PHE A 30 15.60 -4.67 0.17
CA PHE A 30 14.15 -4.59 -0.05
C PHE A 30 13.40 -5.51 0.92
N GLY A 31 12.33 -4.98 1.50
CA GLY A 31 11.36 -5.74 2.28
C GLY A 31 10.34 -6.47 1.40
N LEU A 32 9.26 -6.93 2.03
CA LEU A 32 8.23 -7.73 1.39
C LEU A 32 7.45 -6.99 0.30
N ILE A 33 7.07 -5.73 0.54
CA ILE A 33 6.29 -4.90 -0.39
C ILE A 33 7.06 -4.66 -1.71
N PRO A 34 8.26 -4.07 -1.71
CA PRO A 34 9.00 -3.84 -2.96
C PRO A 34 9.38 -5.13 -3.70
N ARG A 35 9.65 -6.24 -2.98
CA ARG A 35 9.86 -7.56 -3.62
C ARG A 35 8.60 -8.09 -4.29
N THR A 36 7.44 -7.93 -3.64
CA THR A 36 6.16 -8.34 -4.23
C THR A 36 5.84 -7.49 -5.45
N ALA A 37 6.11 -6.19 -5.41
CA ALA A 37 5.95 -5.31 -6.56
C ALA A 37 6.75 -5.80 -7.78
N LYS A 38 8.04 -6.11 -7.58
CA LYS A 38 8.90 -6.65 -8.64
C LYS A 38 8.31 -7.92 -9.27
N GLU A 39 8.04 -8.93 -8.45
CA GLU A 39 7.48 -10.21 -8.93
C GLU A 39 6.14 -10.00 -9.64
N MET A 40 5.27 -9.14 -9.10
CA MET A 40 3.97 -8.82 -9.69
C MET A 40 4.13 -8.24 -11.10
N PHE A 41 5.03 -7.27 -11.29
CA PHE A 41 5.28 -6.69 -12.63
C PHE A 41 5.97 -7.66 -13.58
N GLU A 42 6.82 -8.56 -13.09
CA GLU A 42 7.40 -9.64 -13.90
C GLU A 42 6.32 -10.62 -14.39
N ILE A 43 5.39 -11.00 -13.53
CA ILE A 43 4.23 -11.85 -13.88
C ILE A 43 3.32 -11.14 -14.89
N ILE A 44 3.02 -9.85 -14.68
CA ILE A 44 2.20 -9.07 -15.63
C ILE A 44 2.87 -9.01 -17.00
N ARG A 45 4.19 -8.76 -17.05
CA ARG A 45 4.95 -8.66 -18.29
C ARG A 45 5.07 -9.98 -19.05
N SER A 46 5.12 -11.11 -18.34
CA SER A 46 5.19 -12.46 -18.93
C SER A 46 3.85 -13.15 -19.08
N GLY A 47 2.75 -12.48 -18.67
CA GLY A 47 1.40 -13.01 -18.69
C GLY A 47 0.75 -12.97 -20.08
N ASP A 48 -0.54 -13.29 -20.12
CA ASP A 48 -1.34 -13.29 -21.34
C ASP A 48 -1.58 -11.86 -21.85
N GLU A 49 -1.16 -11.59 -23.09
CA GLU A 49 -1.34 -10.29 -23.78
C GLU A 49 -2.82 -9.91 -24.00
N ASN A 50 -3.75 -10.85 -23.79
CA ASN A 50 -5.19 -10.58 -23.85
C ASN A 50 -5.78 -10.08 -22.52
N ILE A 51 -4.95 -9.92 -21.49
CA ILE A 51 -5.35 -9.41 -20.18
C ILE A 51 -4.71 -8.04 -19.95
N GLU A 52 -5.54 -7.03 -19.79
CA GLU A 52 -5.12 -5.70 -19.37
C GLU A 52 -5.13 -5.63 -17.84
N TYR A 53 -4.06 -5.08 -17.25
CA TYR A 53 -3.94 -4.90 -15.82
C TYR A 53 -3.97 -3.42 -15.44
N LYS A 54 -4.69 -3.11 -14.35
CA LYS A 54 -4.71 -1.80 -13.73
C LYS A 54 -4.31 -1.94 -12.27
N ILE A 55 -3.22 -1.30 -11.89
CA ILE A 55 -2.64 -1.39 -10.55
C ILE A 55 -2.87 -0.05 -9.84
N GLY A 56 -3.71 -0.07 -8.81
CA GLY A 56 -3.99 1.07 -7.93
C GLY A 56 -3.36 0.85 -6.57
N CYS A 57 -2.80 1.90 -5.97
CA CYS A 57 -2.16 1.84 -4.67
C CYS A 57 -2.70 2.91 -3.74
N SER A 58 -2.85 2.57 -2.47
CA SER A 58 -3.20 3.51 -1.42
C SER A 58 -2.32 3.28 -0.20
N PHE A 59 -2.00 4.35 0.52
CA PHE A 59 -1.20 4.27 1.74
C PHE A 59 -1.80 5.16 2.81
N LEU A 60 -2.08 4.58 3.98
CA LEU A 60 -2.63 5.31 5.12
C LEU A 60 -1.89 4.98 6.41
N GLU A 61 -1.98 5.91 7.36
CA GLU A 61 -1.64 5.69 8.75
C GLU A 61 -2.89 5.75 9.63
N ILE A 62 -2.89 4.95 10.69
CA ILE A 62 -3.85 5.04 11.78
C ILE A 62 -3.09 5.53 13.00
N TYR A 63 -3.46 6.72 13.48
CA TYR A 63 -2.86 7.34 14.66
C TYR A 63 -3.95 7.94 15.53
N ASN A 64 -3.99 7.53 16.80
CA ASN A 64 -4.99 8.00 17.77
C ASN A 64 -6.43 7.87 17.23
N GLU A 65 -6.77 6.69 16.70
CA GLU A 65 -8.05 6.38 16.05
C GLU A 65 -8.39 7.22 14.80
N LYS A 66 -7.47 8.05 14.32
CA LYS A 66 -7.64 8.86 13.10
C LYS A 66 -6.91 8.23 11.92
N ILE A 67 -7.58 8.21 10.78
CA ILE A 67 -7.01 7.73 9.52
C ILE A 67 -6.47 8.92 8.74
N ASN A 68 -5.18 8.91 8.41
CA ASN A 68 -4.59 9.94 7.57
C ASN A 68 -4.01 9.32 6.30
N ASP A 69 -4.15 10.05 5.21
CA ASP A 69 -3.58 9.68 3.91
C ASP A 69 -2.07 9.97 3.89
N LEU A 70 -1.28 9.02 3.39
CA LEU A 70 0.17 9.14 3.27
C LEU A 70 0.62 9.57 1.87
N PHE A 71 -0.27 9.61 0.88
CA PHE A 71 -0.01 10.21 -0.43
C PHE A 71 -0.45 11.67 -0.51
N ASP A 72 -1.51 12.05 0.21
CA ASP A 72 -1.96 13.45 0.32
C ASP A 72 -1.97 13.92 1.79
N LYS A 73 -1.01 14.78 2.14
CA LYS A 73 -0.84 15.25 3.53
C LYS A 73 -2.02 16.07 4.06
N GLU A 74 -2.80 16.67 3.18
CA GLU A 74 -3.95 17.52 3.53
C GLU A 74 -5.19 16.68 3.89
N LYS A 75 -5.23 15.41 3.45
CA LYS A 75 -6.32 14.48 3.76
C LYS A 75 -6.10 13.80 5.11
N ARG A 76 -6.74 14.36 6.12
CA ARG A 76 -6.68 13.92 7.53
C ARG A 76 -8.04 13.46 8.02
N ASP A 77 -8.02 12.59 9.03
CA ASP A 77 -9.22 12.14 9.74
C ASP A 77 -10.29 11.57 8.79
N LEU A 78 -9.84 10.71 7.87
CA LEU A 78 -10.69 10.07 6.88
C LEU A 78 -11.67 9.09 7.53
N THR A 79 -12.85 8.96 6.93
CA THR A 79 -13.95 8.17 7.47
C THR A 79 -14.01 6.80 6.82
N ILE A 80 -14.31 5.78 7.60
CA ILE A 80 -14.63 4.44 7.09
C ILE A 80 -16.10 4.42 6.65
N ILE A 81 -16.37 3.94 5.44
CA ILE A 81 -17.72 3.75 4.91
C ILE A 81 -17.96 2.27 4.64
N ASP A 82 -19.10 1.76 5.10
CA ASP A 82 -19.63 0.46 4.71
C ASP A 82 -20.60 0.63 3.53
N SER A 83 -20.29 0.01 2.40
CA SER A 83 -21.11 0.04 1.20
C SER A 83 -21.58 -1.37 0.84
N PRO A 84 -22.89 -1.57 0.53
CA PRO A 84 -23.40 -2.87 0.09
C PRO A 84 -22.68 -3.48 -1.12
N LYS A 85 -22.19 -2.64 -2.04
CA LYS A 85 -21.50 -3.09 -3.26
C LYS A 85 -19.98 -3.21 -3.12
N ARG A 86 -19.33 -2.29 -2.41
CA ARG A 86 -17.86 -2.20 -2.28
C ARG A 86 -17.32 -2.81 -0.98
N GLY A 87 -18.18 -3.18 -0.05
CA GLY A 87 -17.79 -3.53 1.31
C GLY A 87 -17.29 -2.30 2.07
N VAL A 88 -16.45 -2.55 3.08
CA VAL A 88 -15.86 -1.52 3.94
C VAL A 88 -14.64 -0.90 3.26
N TYR A 89 -14.60 0.43 3.16
CA TYR A 89 -13.49 1.18 2.57
C TYR A 89 -13.29 2.53 3.27
N VAL A 90 -12.15 3.18 3.02
CA VAL A 90 -11.86 4.52 3.54
C VAL A 90 -12.27 5.56 2.49
N ASP A 91 -13.18 6.46 2.87
CA ASP A 91 -13.66 7.52 2.00
C ASP A 91 -12.55 8.51 1.65
N ARG A 92 -12.53 8.94 0.38
CA ARG A 92 -11.58 9.93 -0.19
C ARG A 92 -10.09 9.58 -0.06
N LEU A 93 -9.74 8.38 0.39
CA LEU A 93 -8.37 7.88 0.40
C LEU A 93 -7.80 7.93 -1.03
N THR A 94 -6.60 8.49 -1.17
CA THR A 94 -5.93 8.64 -2.45
C THR A 94 -5.56 7.28 -3.01
N GLU A 95 -5.85 7.10 -4.29
CA GLU A 95 -5.46 5.94 -5.07
C GLU A 95 -4.57 6.39 -6.23
N GLU A 96 -3.28 6.07 -6.14
CA GLU A 96 -2.30 6.35 -7.18
C GLU A 96 -2.17 5.13 -8.10
N TYR A 97 -2.21 5.37 -9.41
CA TYR A 97 -2.09 4.31 -10.40
C TYR A 97 -0.66 4.23 -10.92
N VAL A 98 -0.15 3.00 -10.98
CA VAL A 98 1.22 2.71 -11.45
C VAL A 98 1.19 1.72 -12.59
N THR A 99 2.14 1.90 -13.51
CA THR A 99 2.29 1.09 -14.73
C THR A 99 3.63 0.36 -14.78
N THR A 100 4.59 0.74 -13.92
CA THR A 100 5.92 0.12 -13.84
C THR A 100 6.32 -0.18 -12.41
N GLU A 101 7.30 -1.09 -12.26
CA GLU A 101 7.95 -1.37 -10.98
C GLU A 101 8.60 -0.12 -10.38
N ASP A 102 9.25 0.71 -11.19
CA ASP A 102 9.91 1.92 -10.73
C ASP A 102 8.92 2.93 -10.16
N GLU A 103 7.79 3.16 -10.84
CA GLU A 103 6.71 4.00 -10.32
C GLU A 103 6.16 3.48 -8.99
N MET A 104 6.03 2.15 -8.87
CA MET A 104 5.62 1.48 -7.65
C MET A 104 6.62 1.71 -6.50
N LEU A 105 7.92 1.60 -6.75
CA LEU A 105 8.96 1.88 -5.76
C LEU A 105 8.94 3.36 -5.34
N ASP A 106 8.71 4.27 -6.27
CA ASP A 106 8.66 5.71 -5.98
C ASP A 106 7.46 6.08 -5.11
N ILE A 107 6.28 5.52 -5.35
CA ILE A 107 5.12 5.78 -4.47
C ILE A 107 5.34 5.21 -3.06
N ILE A 108 5.99 4.04 -2.92
CA ILE A 108 6.33 3.48 -1.61
C ILE A 108 7.29 4.44 -0.88
N LYS A 109 8.31 4.98 -1.58
CA LYS A 109 9.23 5.98 -1.02
C LYS A 109 8.50 7.25 -0.58
N ILE A 110 7.63 7.79 -1.44
CA ILE A 110 6.87 9.02 -1.16
C ILE A 110 6.02 8.84 0.11
N GLY A 111 5.22 7.77 0.19
CA GLY A 111 4.36 7.54 1.34
C GLY A 111 5.13 7.27 2.63
N ASN A 112 6.24 6.53 2.55
CA ASN A 112 7.09 6.29 3.72
C ASN A 112 7.78 7.58 4.22
N ASN A 113 8.25 8.43 3.31
CA ASN A 113 8.81 9.74 3.66
C ASN A 113 7.75 10.66 4.26
N ASN A 114 6.53 10.62 3.74
CA ASN A 114 5.42 11.39 4.27
C ASN A 114 5.09 10.95 5.71
N ARG A 115 5.04 9.65 5.98
CA ARG A 115 4.87 9.12 7.35
C ARG A 115 5.94 9.64 8.32
N LEU A 116 7.22 9.58 7.94
CA LEU A 116 8.34 10.08 8.76
C LEU A 116 8.30 11.61 8.95
N SER A 117 7.90 12.35 7.90
CA SER A 117 7.74 13.80 7.98
C SER A 117 6.59 14.20 8.90
N LEU A 118 5.51 13.42 8.96
CA LEU A 118 4.36 13.72 9.81
C LEU A 118 4.72 13.59 11.27
N SER A 119 5.41 12.51 11.65
CA SER A 119 5.96 12.37 13.00
C SER A 119 6.75 13.59 13.46
N THR A 120 7.59 14.14 12.58
CA THR A 120 8.46 15.27 12.89
C THR A 120 7.68 16.58 13.07
N ARG A 121 6.59 16.78 12.33
CA ARG A 121 5.81 18.04 12.35
C ARG A 121 4.84 18.12 13.53
N THR A 122 4.31 16.99 13.99
CA THR A 122 3.26 16.95 15.02
C THR A 122 3.76 16.44 16.38
N ASN A 123 5.08 16.30 16.58
CA ASN A 123 5.65 15.57 17.72
C ASN A 123 5.01 14.18 17.91
N GLN A 124 4.55 13.56 16.82
CA GLN A 124 3.95 12.23 16.85
C GLN A 124 5.08 11.22 16.80
N ASP A 125 5.07 10.25 17.71
CA ASP A 125 6.01 9.14 17.66
C ASP A 125 5.58 8.18 16.54
N PRO A 126 6.36 8.01 15.45
CA PRO A 126 6.03 7.08 14.39
C PRO A 126 6.10 5.62 14.86
N ALA A 127 6.54 5.37 16.11
CA ALA A 127 6.43 4.09 16.79
C ALA A 127 5.04 3.81 17.40
N GLN A 128 4.12 4.79 17.38
CA GLN A 128 2.77 4.65 17.94
C GLN A 128 1.67 4.69 16.86
N SER A 129 2.04 4.74 15.58
CA SER A 129 1.09 4.67 14.47
C SER A 129 1.21 3.36 13.70
N HIS A 130 0.06 2.76 13.41
CA HIS A 130 -0.03 1.66 12.46
C HIS A 130 -0.05 2.22 11.04
N SER A 131 0.43 1.45 10.07
CA SER A 131 0.33 1.86 8.67
C SER A 131 -0.15 0.71 7.79
N ILE A 132 -0.99 1.05 6.81
CA ILE A 132 -1.58 0.09 5.88
C ILE A 132 -1.26 0.53 4.45
N PHE A 133 -0.52 -0.29 3.73
CA PHE A 133 -0.29 -0.15 2.29
C PHE A 133 -1.18 -1.12 1.53
N ILE A 134 -1.87 -0.62 0.53
CA ILE A 134 -2.92 -1.33 -0.22
C ILE A 134 -2.50 -1.38 -1.68
N ILE A 135 -2.44 -2.59 -2.24
CA ILE A 135 -2.29 -2.80 -3.69
C ILE A 135 -3.59 -3.39 -4.21
N ARG A 136 -4.19 -2.73 -5.19
CA ARG A 136 -5.39 -3.18 -5.89
C ARG A 136 -5.01 -3.56 -7.30
N VAL A 137 -5.27 -4.82 -7.64
CA VAL A 137 -5.01 -5.38 -8.97
C VAL A 137 -6.36 -5.64 -9.62
N GLU A 138 -6.64 -4.90 -10.68
CA GLU A 138 -7.77 -5.15 -11.57
C GLU A 138 -7.21 -5.78 -12.85
N SER A 139 -7.81 -6.88 -13.30
CA SER A 139 -7.51 -7.50 -14.58
C SER A 139 -8.76 -7.57 -15.45
N LEU A 140 -8.61 -7.20 -16.72
CA LEU A 140 -9.68 -7.20 -17.72
C LEU A 140 -9.24 -8.05 -18.90
N SER A 141 -9.95 -9.14 -19.13
CA SER A 141 -9.78 -9.96 -20.33
C SER A 141 -10.58 -9.38 -21.50
N LYS A 142 -10.09 -9.58 -22.72
CA LYS A 142 -10.81 -9.25 -23.97
C LYS A 142 -12.21 -9.87 -24.06
N ASP A 143 -12.44 -10.99 -23.38
CA ASP A 143 -13.77 -11.62 -23.29
C ASP A 143 -14.71 -10.91 -22.30
N SER A 144 -14.38 -9.68 -21.90
CA SER A 144 -15.12 -8.84 -20.93
C SER A 144 -15.24 -9.42 -19.52
N SER A 145 -14.43 -10.42 -19.18
CA SER A 145 -14.32 -10.88 -17.80
C SER A 145 -13.38 -9.96 -17.02
N SER A 146 -13.91 -9.35 -15.95
CA SER A 146 -13.15 -8.49 -15.05
C SER A 146 -12.94 -9.20 -13.72
N ASN A 147 -11.71 -9.18 -13.22
CA ASN A 147 -11.37 -9.68 -11.90
C ASN A 147 -10.70 -8.57 -11.09
N GLN A 148 -10.99 -8.54 -9.79
CA GLN A 148 -10.35 -7.63 -8.85
C GLN A 148 -9.75 -8.45 -7.70
N SER A 149 -8.63 -7.99 -7.18
CA SER A 149 -8.01 -8.51 -5.96
C SER A 149 -7.26 -7.41 -5.24
N THR A 150 -7.22 -7.51 -3.91
CA THR A 150 -6.54 -6.55 -3.05
C THR A 150 -5.52 -7.25 -2.18
N ILE A 151 -4.30 -6.69 -2.11
CA ILE A 151 -3.24 -7.09 -1.19
C ILE A 151 -3.07 -5.98 -0.16
N LEU A 152 -3.25 -6.32 1.11
CA LEU A 152 -3.13 -5.42 2.25
C LEU A 152 -1.86 -5.74 3.05
N TYR A 153 -0.99 -4.76 3.22
CA TYR A 153 0.19 -4.86 4.07
C TYR A 153 0.02 -3.98 5.30
N MET A 154 -0.02 -4.59 6.48
CA MET A 154 -0.26 -3.90 7.74
C MET A 154 0.98 -3.96 8.64
N ASP A 155 1.54 -2.81 8.98
CA ASP A 155 2.63 -2.65 9.96
C ASP A 155 2.03 -2.18 11.29
N PHE A 156 1.86 -3.12 12.24
CA PHE A 156 1.27 -2.85 13.55
C PHE A 156 2.35 -2.52 14.57
N LYS A 157 2.41 -1.26 14.99
CA LYS A 157 3.28 -0.80 16.06
C LYS A 157 2.63 -0.72 17.42
#